data_AF-A0AAE1Z4L2-F1
#
_entry.id   AF-A0AAE1Z4L2-F1
#
_cell.length_a   1.000
_cell.length_b   1.000
_cell.length_c   1.000
_cell.angle_alpha   90.00
_cell.angle_beta   90.00
_cell.angle_gamma   90.00
#
_symmetry.space_group_name_H-M   'P 1'
#
loop_
_entity.id
_entity.type
_entity.pdbx_description
1 polymer ?
#
loop_
_entity_poly.entity_id
_entity_poly.type
_entity_poly.pdbx_seq_one_letter_code
_entity_poly.pdbx_strand_id
1 'polypeptide(L)'
;MDENLDTYSNRILGNVENYYMKQKKNLFQIISRDTTECRELQTQYHERLTDLCPSILERFLRSDFKSEPSDALIAIFIDKESVTNALTASNDAHLLKIDDFADKISEKAKNWIRETINSIYSGEKYSRNRARAMEINHFIDALRNDVENLDIPALSES
;
A
#
# COMPACT_ATOMS: atom_id res chain seq x y z
N MET A 1 -30.60 28.08 11.64
CA MET A 1 -29.50 27.96 10.67
C MET A 1 -28.69 26.74 11.10
N ASP A 2 -29.33 25.56 11.08
CA ASP A 2 -28.71 24.31 11.53
C ASP A 2 -28.55 23.40 10.32
N GLU A 3 -27.29 23.16 9.94
CA GLU A 3 -26.94 22.12 8.99
C GLU A 3 -27.25 20.78 9.67
N ASN A 4 -28.10 19.94 9.07
CA ASN A 4 -28.45 18.61 9.61
C ASN A 4 -27.16 17.84 9.95
N LEU A 5 -27.08 17.24 11.15
CA LEU A 5 -25.93 16.46 11.64
C LEU A 5 -25.48 15.38 10.63
N ASP A 6 -26.43 14.78 9.91
CA ASP A 6 -26.13 13.82 8.85
C ASP A 6 -25.38 14.47 7.66
N THR A 7 -25.75 15.69 7.29
CA THR A 7 -25.08 16.46 6.23
C THR A 7 -23.65 16.82 6.66
N TYR A 8 -23.46 17.20 7.93
CA TYR A 8 -22.13 17.50 8.46
C TYR A 8 -21.24 16.25 8.50
N SER A 9 -21.75 15.11 8.99
CA SER A 9 -21.01 13.84 9.04
C SER A 9 -20.55 13.39 7.64
N ASN A 10 -21.46 13.42 6.66
CA ASN A 10 -21.14 13.06 5.28
C ASN A 10 -20.08 13.99 4.67
N ARG A 11 -20.11 15.29 4.98
CA ARG A 11 -19.08 16.24 4.52
C ARG A 11 -17.71 15.91 5.10
N ILE A 12 -17.63 15.58 6.39
CA ILE A 12 -16.37 15.18 7.04
C ILE A 12 -15.83 13.89 6.43
N LEU A 13 -16.68 12.87 6.23
CA LEU A 13 -16.28 11.63 5.55
C LEU A 13 -15.73 11.88 4.15
N GLY A 14 -16.41 12.71 3.36
CA GLY A 14 -15.92 13.10 2.02
C GLY A 14 -14.57 13.80 2.06
N ASN A 15 -14.33 14.69 3.03
CA ASN A 15 -13.04 15.35 3.21
C ASN A 15 -11.92 14.36 3.57
N VAL A 16 -12.21 13.40 4.45
CA VAL A 16 -11.28 12.35 4.85
C VAL A 16 -10.95 11.43 3.67
N GLU A 17 -11.94 11.01 2.90
CA GLU A 17 -11.73 10.20 1.69
C GLU A 17 -10.85 10.94 0.67
N ASN A 18 -11.14 12.22 0.41
CA ASN A 18 -10.33 13.06 -0.46
C ASN A 18 -8.88 13.16 0.01
N TYR A 19 -8.66 13.29 1.33
CA TYR A 19 -7.31 13.28 1.90
C TYR A 19 -6.59 11.95 1.61
N TYR A 20 -7.21 10.81 1.90
CA TYR A 20 -6.58 9.50 1.66
C TYR A 20 -6.37 9.22 0.17
N MET A 21 -7.26 9.68 -0.70
CA MET A 21 -7.07 9.59 -2.15
C MET A 21 -5.90 10.44 -2.64
N LYS A 22 -5.65 11.60 -2.03
CA LYS A 22 -4.44 12.39 -2.27
C LYS A 22 -3.19 11.66 -1.78
N GLN A 23 -3.22 11.09 -0.58
CA GLN A 23 -2.09 10.31 -0.05
C GLN A 23 -1.79 9.08 -0.92
N LYS A 24 -2.82 8.39 -1.41
CA LYS A 24 -2.70 7.32 -2.41
C LYS A 24 -1.90 7.79 -3.61
N LYS A 25 -2.34 8.88 -4.25
CA LYS A 25 -1.66 9.40 -5.44
C LYS A 25 -0.19 9.71 -5.17
N ASN A 26 0.12 10.35 -4.04
CA ASN A 26 1.49 10.67 -3.65
C ASN A 26 2.34 9.40 -3.46
N LEU A 27 1.82 8.40 -2.74
CA LEU A 27 2.51 7.14 -2.50
C LEU A 27 2.81 6.41 -3.82
N PHE A 28 1.85 6.36 -4.74
CA PHE A 28 2.05 5.77 -6.06
C PHE A 28 3.12 6.49 -6.88
N GLN A 29 3.16 7.82 -6.82
CA GLN A 29 4.20 8.60 -7.49
C GLN A 29 5.59 8.31 -6.91
N ILE A 30 5.71 8.18 -5.59
CA ILE A 30 6.97 7.83 -4.91
C ILE A 30 7.43 6.43 -5.33
N ILE A 31 6.55 5.43 -5.29
CA ILE A 31 6.88 4.05 -5.69
C ILE A 31 7.38 4.03 -7.15
N SER A 32 6.66 4.69 -8.06
CA SER A 32 7.08 4.75 -9.47
C SER A 32 8.43 5.45 -9.64
N ARG A 33 8.67 6.58 -8.96
CA ARG A 33 9.94 7.30 -9.02
C ARG A 33 11.10 6.44 -8.54
N ASP A 34 10.97 5.86 -7.35
CA ASP A 34 12.06 5.11 -6.71
C ASP A 34 12.34 3.80 -7.46
N THR A 35 11.32 3.18 -8.06
CA THR A 35 11.48 2.01 -8.94
C THR A 35 12.28 2.36 -10.19
N THR A 36 11.98 3.50 -10.82
CA THR A 36 12.74 4.00 -11.97
C THR A 36 14.20 4.24 -11.59
N GLU A 37 14.46 4.90 -10.47
CA GLU A 37 15.82 5.14 -9.98
C GLU A 37 16.59 3.80 -9.75
N CYS A 38 15.93 2.81 -9.16
CA CYS A 38 16.51 1.49 -8.97
C CYS A 38 16.85 0.79 -10.29
N ARG A 39 15.98 0.89 -11.30
CA ARG A 39 16.23 0.35 -12.65
C ARG A 39 17.42 1.07 -13.32
N GLU A 40 17.49 2.39 -13.22
CA GLU A 40 18.59 3.18 -13.77
C GLU A 40 19.94 2.81 -13.12
N LEU A 41 19.96 2.65 -11.79
CA LEU A 41 21.17 2.20 -11.07
C LEU A 41 21.58 0.78 -11.48
N GLN A 42 20.64 -0.13 -11.66
CA GLN A 42 20.91 -1.49 -12.14
C GLN A 42 21.45 -1.48 -13.58
N THR A 43 20.89 -0.66 -14.47
CA THR A 43 21.40 -0.50 -15.84
C THR A 43 22.83 0.05 -15.84
N GLN A 44 23.11 1.11 -15.07
CA GLN A 44 24.46 1.66 -14.93
C GLN A 44 25.45 0.64 -14.36
N TYR A 45 25.01 -0.20 -13.41
CA TYR A 45 25.83 -1.27 -12.87
C TYR A 45 26.15 -2.32 -13.93
N HIS A 46 25.16 -2.75 -14.72
CA HIS A 46 25.34 -3.67 -15.84
C HIS A 46 26.28 -3.12 -16.92
N GLU A 47 26.16 -1.85 -17.28
CA GLU A 47 27.08 -1.18 -18.22
C GLU A 47 28.53 -1.21 -17.71
N ARG A 48 28.76 -0.83 -16.45
CA ARG A 48 30.10 -0.86 -15.85
C ARG A 48 30.70 -2.27 -15.80
N LEU A 49 29.89 -3.28 -15.51
CA LEU A 49 30.35 -4.67 -15.57
C LEU A 49 30.68 -5.09 -17.00
N THR A 50 29.85 -4.71 -17.97
CA THR A 50 30.06 -5.01 -19.39
C THR A 50 31.36 -4.40 -19.91
N ASP A 51 31.72 -3.21 -19.45
CA ASP A 51 33.00 -2.56 -19.78
C ASP A 51 34.20 -3.24 -19.10
N LEU A 52 34.04 -3.72 -17.87
CA LEU A 52 35.12 -4.29 -17.07
C LEU A 52 35.43 -5.76 -17.42
N CYS A 53 34.39 -6.56 -17.66
CA CYS A 53 34.48 -8.01 -17.83
C CYS A 53 35.42 -8.48 -18.96
N PRO A 54 35.54 -7.80 -20.11
CA PRO A 54 36.51 -8.18 -21.15
C PRO A 54 37.97 -8.21 -20.65
N SER A 55 38.38 -7.21 -19.86
CA SER A 55 39.73 -7.16 -19.28
C SER A 55 39.96 -8.30 -18.27
N ILE A 56 38.93 -8.63 -17.49
CA ILE A 56 38.97 -9.77 -16.56
C ILE A 56 39.05 -11.09 -17.33
N LEU A 57 38.27 -11.25 -18.40
CA LEU A 57 38.30 -12.44 -19.26
C LEU A 57 39.67 -12.63 -19.89
N GLU A 58 40.31 -11.58 -20.40
CA GLU A 58 41.66 -11.69 -20.94
C GLU A 58 42.67 -12.17 -19.91
N ARG A 59 42.59 -11.68 -18.67
CA ARG A 59 43.43 -12.18 -17.57
C ARG A 59 43.11 -13.64 -17.25
N PHE A 60 41.84 -14.03 -17.41
CA PHE A 60 41.37 -15.42 -17.27
C PHE A 60 41.98 -16.37 -18.26
N LEU A 61 41.96 -16.01 -19.53
CA LEU A 61 42.55 -16.81 -20.59
C LEU A 61 44.08 -16.91 -20.49
N ARG A 62 44.73 -15.90 -19.89
CA ARG A 62 46.18 -15.93 -19.59
C ARG A 62 46.55 -16.69 -18.32
N SER A 63 45.58 -17.19 -17.55
CA SER A 63 45.80 -17.78 -16.22
C SER A 63 46.55 -16.84 -15.27
N ASP A 64 46.36 -15.52 -15.41
CA ASP A 64 47.05 -14.48 -14.65
C ASP A 64 46.34 -14.21 -13.31
N PHE A 65 46.36 -15.23 -12.44
CA PHE A 65 45.69 -15.21 -11.14
C PHE A 65 46.61 -15.57 -9.99
N LYS A 66 46.41 -14.87 -8.86
CA LYS A 66 47.09 -15.18 -7.60
C LYS A 66 46.49 -16.38 -6.87
N SER A 67 45.25 -16.74 -7.19
CA SER A 67 44.48 -17.82 -6.54
C SER A 67 43.68 -18.58 -7.58
N GLU A 68 43.46 -19.86 -7.33
CA GLU A 68 42.65 -20.71 -8.20
C GLU A 68 41.19 -20.21 -8.25
N PRO A 69 40.62 -19.99 -9.45
CA PRO A 69 39.24 -19.55 -9.58
C PRO A 69 38.27 -20.66 -9.19
N SER A 70 37.08 -20.30 -8.72
CA SER A 70 36.02 -21.29 -8.45
C SER A 70 35.44 -21.86 -9.73
N ASP A 71 34.88 -23.07 -9.65
CA ASP A 71 34.21 -23.73 -10.77
C ASP A 71 33.13 -22.86 -11.42
N ALA A 72 32.38 -22.11 -10.60
CA ALA A 72 31.36 -21.18 -11.09
C ALA A 72 31.98 -20.02 -11.90
N LEU A 73 33.14 -19.50 -11.48
CA LEU A 73 33.84 -18.45 -12.21
C LEU A 73 34.42 -18.99 -13.52
N ILE A 74 34.99 -20.20 -13.49
CA ILE A 74 35.49 -20.91 -14.68
C ILE A 74 34.36 -21.08 -15.71
N ALA A 75 33.18 -21.52 -15.28
CA ALA A 75 32.03 -21.74 -16.16
C ALA A 75 31.54 -20.45 -16.85
N ILE A 76 31.68 -19.30 -16.20
CA ILE A 76 31.26 -18.00 -16.75
C ILE A 76 32.33 -17.42 -17.69
N PHE A 77 33.61 -17.54 -17.33
CA PHE A 77 34.74 -16.91 -18.03
C PHE A 77 35.43 -17.83 -19.06
N ILE A 78 34.69 -18.77 -19.65
CA ILE A 78 35.20 -19.65 -20.72
C ILE A 78 35.53 -18.84 -21.98
N ASP A 79 34.60 -17.97 -22.38
CA ASP A 79 34.70 -17.16 -23.58
C ASP A 79 33.84 -15.89 -23.45
N LYS A 80 33.92 -15.01 -24.45
CA LYS A 80 33.20 -13.72 -24.46
C LYS A 80 31.68 -13.90 -24.52
N GLU A 81 31.19 -14.90 -25.23
CA GLU A 81 29.76 -15.18 -25.37
C GLU A 81 29.18 -15.63 -24.02
N SER A 82 29.85 -16.56 -23.36
CA SER A 82 29.49 -17.06 -22.02
C SER A 82 29.41 -15.93 -20.99
N VAL A 83 30.41 -15.04 -20.96
CA VAL A 83 30.40 -13.86 -20.07
C VAL A 83 29.24 -12.91 -20.41
N THR A 84 29.03 -12.62 -21.69
CA THR A 84 27.96 -11.71 -22.13
C THR A 84 26.59 -12.26 -21.76
N ASN A 85 26.35 -13.55 -22.02
CA ASN A 85 25.10 -14.23 -21.68
C ASN A 85 24.85 -14.22 -20.16
N ALA A 86 25.88 -14.46 -19.35
CA ALA A 86 25.77 -14.38 -17.90
C ALA A 86 25.45 -12.96 -17.40
N LEU A 87 26.08 -11.93 -17.98
CA LEU A 87 25.81 -10.53 -17.64
C LEU A 87 24.38 -10.12 -18.00
N THR A 88 23.89 -10.49 -19.19
CA THR A 88 22.51 -10.22 -19.61
C THR A 88 21.52 -10.94 -18.71
N ALA A 89 21.71 -12.24 -18.46
CA ALA A 89 20.84 -13.01 -17.56
C ALA A 89 20.82 -12.44 -16.13
N SER A 90 21.97 -11.99 -15.62
CA SER A 90 22.05 -11.33 -14.32
C SER A 90 21.29 -10.01 -14.29
N ASN A 91 21.39 -9.21 -15.35
CA ASN A 91 20.68 -7.93 -15.46
C ASN A 91 19.16 -8.14 -15.50
N ASP A 92 18.70 -9.06 -16.35
CA ASP A 92 17.28 -9.38 -16.49
C ASP A 92 16.70 -9.91 -15.17
N ALA A 93 17.44 -10.79 -14.48
CA ALA A 93 17.03 -11.31 -13.18
C ALA A 93 16.91 -10.21 -12.10
N HIS A 94 17.80 -9.21 -12.11
CA HIS A 94 17.74 -8.10 -11.18
C HIS A 94 16.60 -7.13 -11.50
N LEU A 95 16.40 -6.78 -12.78
CA LEU A 95 15.28 -5.94 -13.22
C LEU A 95 13.94 -6.59 -12.87
N LEU A 96 13.80 -7.90 -13.10
CA LEU A 96 12.61 -8.65 -12.72
C LEU A 96 12.35 -8.57 -11.20
N LYS A 97 13.38 -8.72 -10.37
CA LYS A 97 13.24 -8.59 -8.90
C LYS A 97 12.81 -7.19 -8.47
N ILE A 98 13.31 -6.15 -9.12
CA ILE A 98 12.92 -4.76 -8.86
C ILE A 98 11.44 -4.59 -9.17
N ASP A 99 10.98 -5.12 -10.30
CA ASP A 99 9.60 -5.01 -10.76
C ASP A 99 8.62 -5.77 -9.86
N ASP A 100 8.94 -7.02 -9.54
CA ASP A 100 8.18 -7.84 -8.61
C ASP A 100 8.02 -7.17 -7.24
N PHE A 101 9.07 -6.48 -6.78
CA PHE A 101 9.04 -5.76 -5.51
C PHE A 101 8.17 -4.51 -5.59
N ALA A 102 8.28 -3.73 -6.66
CA ALA A 102 7.45 -2.55 -6.91
C ALA A 102 5.96 -2.90 -6.99
N ASP A 103 5.63 -4.01 -7.66
CA ASP A 103 4.26 -4.52 -7.75
C ASP A 103 3.72 -4.96 -6.39
N LYS A 104 4.53 -5.69 -5.60
CA LYS A 104 4.15 -6.09 -4.24
C LYS A 104 3.87 -4.90 -3.33
N ILE A 105 4.70 -3.85 -3.38
CA ILE A 105 4.47 -2.63 -2.60
C ILE A 105 3.20 -1.93 -3.08
N SER A 106 3.03 -1.79 -4.40
CA SER A 106 1.86 -1.15 -5.00
C SER A 106 0.58 -1.85 -4.58
N GLU A 107 0.57 -3.19 -4.56
CA GLU A 107 -0.61 -3.96 -4.15
C GLU A 107 -0.90 -3.81 -2.66
N LYS A 108 0.12 -3.90 -1.80
CA LYS A 108 -0.02 -3.63 -0.36
C LYS A 108 -0.58 -2.23 -0.09
N ALA A 109 -0.09 -1.23 -0.81
CA ALA A 109 -0.57 0.15 -0.71
C ALA A 109 -2.06 0.26 -1.08
N LYS A 110 -2.49 -0.34 -2.20
CA LYS A 110 -3.91 -0.36 -2.60
C LYS A 110 -4.78 -0.99 -1.52
N ASN A 111 -4.34 -2.12 -0.98
CA ASN A 111 -5.08 -2.86 0.04
C ASN A 111 -5.21 -2.05 1.33
N TRP A 112 -4.11 -1.50 1.82
CA TRP A 112 -4.12 -0.66 3.01
C TRP A 112 -5.06 0.55 2.88
N ILE A 113 -5.04 1.27 1.75
CA ILE A 113 -5.92 2.43 1.54
C ILE A 113 -7.39 2.01 1.51
N ARG A 114 -7.70 0.92 0.81
CA ARG A 114 -9.07 0.40 0.72
C ARG A 114 -9.59 -0.01 2.10
N GLU A 115 -8.80 -0.77 2.85
CA GLU A 115 -9.14 -1.21 4.20
C GLU A 115 -9.31 -0.03 5.16
N THR A 116 -8.44 0.97 5.08
CA THR A 116 -8.51 2.19 5.90
C THR A 116 -9.79 2.96 5.63
N ILE A 117 -10.12 3.21 4.36
CA ILE A 117 -11.37 3.91 3.98
C ILE A 117 -12.59 3.12 4.46
N ASN A 118 -12.62 1.81 4.21
CA ASN A 118 -13.72 0.95 4.64
C ASN A 118 -13.90 0.94 6.17
N SER A 119 -12.79 0.93 6.92
CA SER A 119 -12.82 0.98 8.39
C SER A 119 -13.41 2.30 8.90
N ILE A 120 -13.11 3.42 8.25
CA ILE A 120 -13.66 4.73 8.63
C ILE A 120 -15.17 4.78 8.38
N TYR A 121 -15.61 4.36 7.19
CA TYR A 121 -17.04 4.34 6.84
C TYR A 121 -17.84 3.38 7.73
N SER A 122 -17.31 2.19 8.02
CA SER A 122 -17.98 1.22 8.88
C SER A 122 -18.08 1.70 10.34
N GLY A 123 -17.05 2.36 10.85
CA GLY A 123 -17.06 2.98 12.18
C GLY A 123 -18.10 4.09 12.32
N GLU A 124 -18.19 4.98 11.32
CA GLU A 124 -19.20 6.05 11.30
C GLU A 124 -20.62 5.48 11.28
N LYS A 125 -20.86 4.48 10.42
CA LYS A 125 -22.16 3.82 10.29
C LYS A 125 -22.58 3.17 11.61
N TYR A 126 -21.65 2.50 12.29
CA TYR A 126 -21.91 1.89 13.60
C TYR A 126 -22.26 2.94 14.66
N SER A 127 -21.51 4.05 14.71
CA SER A 127 -21.76 5.15 15.65
C SER A 127 -23.14 5.77 15.44
N ARG A 128 -23.53 6.04 14.18
CA ARG A 128 -24.85 6.59 13.85
C ARG A 128 -26.00 5.65 14.21
N ASN A 129 -25.86 4.35 13.90
CA ASN A 129 -26.86 3.36 14.28
C ASN A 129 -27.06 3.32 15.81
N ARG A 130 -25.95 3.38 16.57
CA ARG A 130 -25.99 3.41 18.03
C ARG A 130 -26.64 4.69 18.58
N ALA A 131 -26.30 5.85 18.01
CA ALA A 131 -26.91 7.13 18.38
C ALA A 131 -28.43 7.10 18.16
N ARG A 132 -28.87 6.61 17.00
CA ARG A 132 -30.29 6.50 16.67
C ARG A 132 -31.05 5.53 17.57
N ALA A 133 -30.45 4.40 17.91
CA ALA A 133 -31.04 3.46 18.87
C ALA A 133 -31.17 4.09 20.27
N MET A 134 -30.20 4.91 20.68
CA MET A 134 -30.23 5.63 21.95
C MET A 134 -31.33 6.71 21.97
N GLU A 135 -31.47 7.47 20.88
CA GLU A 135 -32.55 8.45 20.70
C GLU A 135 -33.94 7.81 20.81
N ILE A 136 -34.15 6.66 20.15
CA ILE A 136 -35.42 5.93 20.22
C ILE A 136 -35.73 5.51 21.67
N ASN A 137 -34.73 4.96 22.39
CA ASN A 137 -34.92 4.57 23.78
C ASN A 137 -35.26 5.78 24.68
N HIS A 138 -34.53 6.89 24.54
CA HIS A 138 -34.84 8.10 25.27
C HIS A 138 -36.24 8.65 24.98
N PHE A 139 -36.69 8.58 23.72
CA PHE A 139 -38.03 8.98 23.35
C PHE A 139 -39.10 8.08 23.99
N ILE A 140 -38.88 6.75 24.00
CA ILE A 140 -39.77 5.80 24.67
C ILE A 140 -39.84 6.08 26.18
N ASP A 141 -38.70 6.33 26.82
CA ASP A 141 -38.66 6.63 28.26
C ASP A 141 -39.37 7.94 28.58
N ALA A 142 -39.22 8.97 27.74
CA ALA A 142 -39.98 10.21 27.86
C ALA A 142 -41.49 9.96 27.77
N LEU A 143 -41.94 9.19 26.76
CA LEU A 143 -43.37 8.85 26.63
C LEU A 143 -43.90 8.03 27.82
N ARG A 144 -43.09 7.12 28.38
CA ARG A 144 -43.47 6.37 29.59
C ARG A 144 -43.64 7.29 30.79
N ASN A 145 -42.67 8.18 31.00
CA ASN A 145 -42.77 9.18 32.06
C ASN A 145 -44.02 10.06 31.87
N ASP A 146 -44.31 10.49 30.64
CA ASP A 146 -45.51 11.28 30.37
C ASP A 146 -46.78 10.49 30.73
N VAL A 147 -46.87 9.21 30.38
CA VAL A 147 -48.01 8.35 30.71
C VAL A 147 -48.14 8.07 32.21
N GLU A 148 -47.04 7.81 32.91
CA GLU A 148 -47.03 7.59 34.35
C GLU A 148 -47.43 8.84 35.15
N ASN A 149 -47.15 10.02 34.59
CA ASN A 149 -47.53 11.31 35.17
C ASN A 149 -48.90 11.82 34.68
N LEU A 150 -49.62 11.07 33.84
CA LEU A 150 -51.02 11.37 33.55
C LEU A 150 -51.85 11.07 34.79
N ASP A 151 -52.34 12.11 35.45
CA ASP A 151 -53.42 11.99 36.43
C ASP A 151 -54.65 11.43 35.71
N ILE A 152 -54.88 10.12 35.85
CA ILE A 152 -56.15 9.51 35.45
C ILE A 152 -57.12 9.89 36.57
N PRO A 153 -58.12 10.76 36.34
CA PRO A 153 -59.16 10.97 37.32
C PRO A 153 -59.76 9.59 37.57
N ALA A 154 -59.65 9.12 38.81
CA ALA A 154 -60.28 7.88 39.19
C ALA A 154 -61.70 7.90 38.62
N LEU A 155 -62.13 6.78 38.04
CA LEU A 155 -63.54 6.44 37.98
C LEU A 155 -64.01 6.24 39.43
N SER A 156 -63.95 7.29 40.23
CA SER A 156 -64.56 7.40 41.53
C SER A 156 -66.01 7.76 41.28
N GLU A 157 -66.85 6.76 41.53
CA GLU A 157 -68.29 6.86 41.79
C GLU A 157 -69.13 6.92 40.50
N SER A 158 -69.81 5.82 40.13
CA SER A 158 -71.12 5.38 40.68
C SER A 158 -72.24 6.37 40.38
#